data_AF-A0A7Y1UUG0-F1
#
_entry.id   AF-A0A7Y1UUG0-F1
#
_cell.length_a   1.000
_cell.length_b   1.000
_cell.length_c   1.000
_cell.angle_alpha   90.00
_cell.angle_beta   90.00
_cell.angle_gamma   90.00
#
_symmetry.space_group_name_H-M   'P 1'
#
loop_
_entity.id
_entity.type
_entity.pdbx_description
1 polymer ?
#
loop_
_entity_poly.entity_id
_entity_poly.type
_entity_poly.pdbx_seq_one_letter_code
_entity_poly.pdbx_strand_id
1 'polypeptide(L)' 'MTVLISQSVVDILGLNDLMAQLILAVGAAMILGNGFAIYQHKKGNAPKGAEGPFNAVRAWWLFGVGVLIAIWGIASLAT' A
#
# COMPACT_ATOMS: atom_id res chain seq x y z
N MET A 1 31.39 -8.69 14.75
CA MET A 1 31.19 -7.46 15.52
C MET A 1 30.33 -6.45 14.77
N THR A 2 30.63 -6.16 13.49
CA THR A 2 29.85 -5.22 12.65
C THR A 2 28.36 -5.56 12.51
N VAL A 3 28.01 -6.85 12.31
CA VAL A 3 26.61 -7.30 12.18
C VAL A 3 25.80 -7.11 13.48
N LEU A 4 26.45 -7.27 14.64
CA LEU A 4 25.80 -7.07 15.95
C LEU A 4 25.47 -5.59 16.17
N ILE A 5 26.35 -4.68 15.74
CA ILE A 5 26.12 -3.23 15.84
C ILE A 5 24.99 -2.79 14.89
N SER A 6 24.94 -3.31 13.66
CA SER A 6 23.87 -2.97 12.71
C SER A 6 22.48 -3.36 13.22
N GLN A 7 22.32 -4.58 13.76
CA GLN A 7 21.03 -5.02 14.32
C GLN A 7 20.62 -4.15 15.52
N SER A 8 21.58 -3.83 16.40
CA SER A 8 21.36 -2.95 17.55
C SER A 8 20.83 -1.56 17.14
N VAL A 9 21.37 -1.00 16.05
CA VAL A 9 20.94 0.31 15.53
C VAL A 9 19.53 0.24 14.93
N VAL A 10 19.20 -0.84 14.21
CA VAL A 10 17.86 -1.06 13.65
C VAL A 10 16.81 -1.15 14.76
N ASP A 11 17.13 -1.86 15.85
CA ASP A 11 16.23 -2.02 16.99
C ASP A 11 16.05 -0.71 17.77
N ILE A 12 17.14 0.03 18.03
CA ILE A 12 17.09 1.32 18.74
C ILE A 12 16.27 2.36 17.96
N LEU A 13 16.36 2.36 16.64
CA LEU A 13 15.62 3.28 15.77
C LEU A 13 14.20 2.77 15.44
N GLY A 14 13.80 1.58 15.89
CA GLY A 14 12.50 0.99 15.58
C GLY A 14 12.26 0.81 14.09
N LEU A 15 13.31 0.56 13.30
CA LEU A 15 13.22 0.61 11.84
C LEU A 15 12.33 -0.50 11.28
N ASN A 16 12.21 -1.64 11.97
CA ASN A 16 11.32 -2.74 11.61
C ASN A 16 9.85 -2.31 11.66
N ASP A 17 9.43 -1.68 12.75
CA ASP A 17 8.07 -1.17 12.92
C ASP A 17 7.77 -0.05 11.92
N LEU A 18 8.74 0.84 11.70
CA LEU A 18 8.63 1.90 10.70
C LEU A 18 8.43 1.33 9.30
N MET A 19 9.18 0.29 8.93
CA MET A 19 9.03 -0.38 7.64
C MET A 19 7.65 -1.05 7.52
N ALA A 20 7.19 -1.74 8.56
CA ALA A 20 5.89 -2.39 8.57
C ALA A 20 4.74 -1.36 8.45
N GLN A 21 4.85 -0.22 9.13
CA GLN A 21 3.93 0.91 8.99
C GLN A 21 3.94 1.51 7.59
N LEU A 22 5.12 1.64 6.96
CA LEU A 22 5.25 2.14 5.59
C LEU A 22 4.59 1.18 4.59
N ILE A 23 4.85 -0.13 4.72
CA ILE A 23 4.24 -1.18 3.91
C ILE A 23 2.72 -1.10 4.04
N LEU A 24 2.22 -1.02 5.28
CA LEU A 24 0.80 -0.87 5.55
C LEU A 24 0.21 0.39 4.91
N ALA A 25 0.88 1.54 5.05
CA ALA A 25 0.44 2.81 4.50
C ALA A 25 0.36 2.77 2.97
N VAL A 26 1.36 2.16 2.31
CA VAL A 26 1.37 1.97 0.84
C VAL A 26 0.22 1.06 0.41
N GLY A 27 0.02 -0.08 1.09
CA GLY A 27 -1.09 -0.98 0.83
C GLY A 27 -2.44 -0.27 0.96
N ALA A 28 -2.64 0.47 2.06
CA ALA A 28 -3.84 1.26 2.30
C ALA A 28 -4.08 2.34 1.22
N ALA A 29 -3.03 3.07 0.82
CA ALA A 29 -3.13 4.07 -0.24
C ALA A 29 -3.55 3.45 -1.58
N MET A 30 -3.04 2.26 -1.91
CA MET A 30 -3.45 1.52 -3.11
C MET A 30 -4.90 1.07 -3.04
N ILE A 31 -5.35 0.53 -1.90
CA ILE A 31 -6.75 0.13 -1.69
C ILE A 31 -7.68 1.32 -1.87
N LEU A 32 -7.40 2.43 -1.18
CA LEU A 32 -8.25 3.62 -1.18
C LEU A 32 -8.27 4.29 -2.56
N GLY A 33 -7.10 4.50 -3.18
CA GLY A 33 -7.00 5.16 -4.48
C GLY A 33 -7.67 4.37 -5.60
N ASN A 34 -7.40 3.07 -5.69
CA ASN A 34 -8.00 2.22 -6.73
C ASN A 34 -9.47 1.94 -6.45
N GLY A 35 -9.85 1.71 -5.19
CA GLY A 35 -11.25 1.53 -4.79
C GLY A 35 -12.10 2.75 -5.12
N PHE A 36 -11.59 3.96 -4.83
CA PHE A 36 -12.24 5.21 -5.21
C PHE A 36 -12.37 5.35 -6.72
N ALA A 37 -11.31 5.03 -7.48
CA ALA A 37 -11.35 5.09 -8.94
C ALA A 37 -12.39 4.12 -9.54
N ILE A 38 -12.46 2.88 -9.04
CA ILE A 38 -13.48 1.89 -9.43
C ILE A 38 -14.89 2.40 -9.12
N TYR A 39 -15.09 2.99 -7.93
CA TYR A 39 -16.38 3.55 -7.53
C TYR A 39 -16.83 4.70 -8.44
N GLN A 40 -15.93 5.63 -8.76
CA GLN A 40 -16.21 6.74 -9.65
C GLN A 40 -16.51 6.26 -11.07
N HIS A 41 -15.76 5.27 -11.57
CA HIS A 41 -16.03 4.66 -12.87
C HIS A 41 -17.42 4.00 -12.92
N LYS A 42 -17.83 3.28 -11.87
CA LYS A 42 -19.19 2.71 -11.77
C LYS A 42 -20.29 3.77 -11.76
N LYS A 43 -19.99 4.99 -11.30
CA LYS A 43 -20.89 6.15 -11.39
C LYS A 43 -20.89 6.86 -12.75
N GLY A 44 -20.06 6.41 -13.70
CA GLY A 44 -19.88 7.09 -14.98
C GLY A 44 -19.05 8.36 -14.91
N ASN A 45 -18.39 8.62 -13.77
CA ASN A 45 -17.56 9.81 -13.58
C ASN A 45 -16.11 9.51 -13.98
N ALA A 46 -15.52 10.40 -14.78
CA ALA A 46 -14.10 10.39 -15.10
C ALA A 46 -13.37 11.52 -14.34
N PRO A 47 -12.05 11.38 -14.06
CA PRO A 47 -11.26 12.47 -13.50
C PRO A 47 -11.24 13.67 -14.46
N LYS A 48 -11.20 14.89 -13.90
CA LYS A 48 -11.10 16.11 -14.71
C LYS A 48 -9.76 16.11 -15.47
N GLY A 49 -9.82 16.34 -16.79
CA GLY A 49 -8.62 16.36 -17.64
C GLY A 49 -8.03 14.98 -17.95
N ALA A 50 -8.72 13.88 -17.63
CA ALA A 50 -8.28 12.55 -18.04
C ALA A 50 -8.57 12.32 -19.53
N GLU A 51 -7.55 11.94 -20.29
CA GLU A 51 -7.67 11.49 -21.66
C GLU A 51 -7.63 9.95 -21.71
N GLY A 52 -8.66 9.34 -22.31
CA GLY A 52 -8.72 7.90 -22.56
C GLY A 52 -9.62 7.07 -21.62
N PRO A 53 -9.84 5.79 -21.95
CA PRO A 53 -10.75 4.92 -21.22
C PRO A 53 -10.19 4.48 -19.87
N PHE A 54 -11.07 4.29 -18.89
CA PHE A 54 -10.69 3.74 -17.60
C PHE A 54 -10.27 2.27 -17.74
N ASN A 55 -9.06 1.92 -17.27
CA ASN A 55 -8.58 0.55 -17.26
C ASN A 55 -9.02 -0.17 -15.97
N ALA A 56 -10.18 -0.81 -16.02
CA ALA A 56 -10.77 -1.51 -14.88
C ALA A 56 -9.92 -2.69 -14.40
N VAL A 57 -9.25 -3.41 -15.32
CA VAL A 57 -8.38 -4.55 -14.98
C VAL A 57 -7.23 -4.10 -14.11
N ARG A 58 -6.52 -3.03 -14.50
CA ARG A 58 -5.42 -2.45 -13.72
C ARG A 58 -5.88 -1.99 -12.35
N ALA A 59 -7.02 -1.31 -12.26
CA ALA A 59 -7.53 -0.81 -11.00
C ALA A 59 -7.88 -1.95 -10.02
N TRP A 60 -8.53 -3.02 -10.49
CA TRP A 60 -8.82 -4.19 -9.66
C TRP A 60 -7.57 -4.95 -9.26
N TRP A 61 -6.59 -5.08 -10.16
CA TRP A 61 -5.30 -5.69 -9.85
C TRP A 61 -4.58 -4.92 -8.73
N LEU A 62 -4.43 -3.60 -8.88
CA LEU A 62 -3.77 -2.77 -7.88
C LEU A 62 -4.55 -2.71 -6.56
N PHE A 63 -5.87 -2.78 -6.60
CA PHE A 63 -6.68 -2.92 -5.39
C PHE A 63 -6.34 -4.24 -4.67
N GLY A 64 -6.33 -5.37 -5.39
CA GLY A 64 -5.98 -6.67 -4.83
C GLY A 64 -4.56 -6.73 -4.27
N VAL A 65 -3.57 -6.19 -4.99
CA VAL A 65 -2.19 -6.06 -4.50
C VAL A 65 -2.14 -5.20 -3.24
N GLY A 66 -2.86 -4.08 -3.21
CA GLY A 66 -2.96 -3.23 -2.03
C GLY A 66 -3.50 -3.97 -0.81
N VAL A 67 -4.54 -4.80 -0.97
CA VAL A 67 -5.08 -5.65 0.09
C VAL A 67 -4.03 -6.63 0.62
N LEU A 68 -3.33 -7.33 -0.27
CA LEU A 68 -2.29 -8.29 0.14
C LEU A 68 -1.16 -7.60 0.93
N ILE A 69 -0.68 -6.46 0.44
CA ILE A 69 0.39 -5.67 1.08
C ILE A 69 -0.08 -5.12 2.43
N ALA A 70 -1.31 -4.61 2.53
CA ALA A 70 -1.86 -4.11 3.79
C ALA A 70 -2.00 -5.22 4.83
N ILE A 71 -2.49 -6.40 4.44
CA ILE A 71 -2.56 -7.56 5.33
C ILE A 71 -1.16 -7.95 5.82
N TRP A 72 -0.17 -7.97 4.92
CA TRP A 72 1.22 -8.23 5.29
C TRP A 72 1.75 -7.20 6.30
N GLY A 73 1.57 -5.91 6.03
CA GLY A 73 2.01 -4.84 6.94
C GLY A 73 1.38 -4.95 8.33
N ILE A 74 0.08 -5.28 8.40
CA ILE A 74 -0.61 -5.54 9.68
C ILE A 74 -0.01 -6.76 10.38
N ALA A 75 0.21 -7.86 9.65
CA ALA A 75 0.78 -9.07 10.21
C ALA A 75 2.19 -8.81 10.78
N SER A 76 3.03 -8.06 10.07
CA SER A 76 4.36 -7.67 10.54
C SER A 76 4.36 -6.77 11.77
N LEU A 77 3.31 -5.99 12.01
CA LEU A 77 3.16 -5.21 13.25
C LEU A 77 2.61 -6.03 14.43
N ALA A 78 1.98 -7.16 14.14
CA ALA A 78 1.34 -8.03 15.13
C ALA A 78 2.26 -9.15 15.63
N THR A 79 3.43 -9.34 15.02
CA THR A 79 4.43 -10.36 15.33
C THR A 79 5.72 -9.73 15.80
#